data_AF-A0A8C9M4L5-F1
#
_entry.id   AF-A0A8C9M4L5-F1
#
_cell.length_a   1.000
_cell.length_b   1.000
_cell.length_c   1.000
_cell.angle_alpha   90.00
_cell.angle_beta   90.00
_cell.angle_gamma   90.00
#
_symmetry.space_group_name_H-M   'P 1'
#
loop_
_entity.id
_entity.type
_entity.pdbx_description
1 polymer ?
#
loop_
_entity_poly.entity_id
_entity_poly.type
_entity_poly.pdbx_seq_one_letter_code
_entity_poly.pdbx_strand_id
1 'polypeptide(L)' 'MVGLKKKSPDDIKRVFRILDKDKSGFIEEEELGFILQGFYPDARDLSVKETKMLMTAGDTNGDGKIDVDEFFSLVAES' A
#
# COMPACT_ATOMS: atom_id res chain seq x y z
N MET A 1 2.06 -6.43 -16.32
CA MET A 1 1.07 -6.28 -15.24
C MET A 1 1.70 -6.86 -13.99
N VAL A 2 1.92 -6.03 -12.98
CA VAL A 2 2.70 -6.33 -11.77
C VAL A 2 2.08 -7.55 -11.08
N GLY A 3 2.89 -8.46 -10.53
CA GLY A 3 2.46 -9.78 -10.01
C GLY A 3 1.58 -9.76 -8.75
N LEU A 4 0.74 -8.74 -8.60
CA LEU A 4 -0.09 -8.46 -7.43
C LEU A 4 -1.37 -9.30 -7.40
N LYS A 5 -1.91 -9.69 -8.56
CA LYS A 5 -3.17 -10.47 -8.72
C LYS A 5 -3.23 -11.88 -8.11
N LYS A 6 -2.20 -12.35 -7.40
CA LYS A 6 -2.15 -13.71 -6.84
C LYS A 6 -1.73 -13.80 -5.36
N LYS A 7 -1.67 -12.66 -4.66
CA LYS A 7 -1.32 -12.67 -3.22
C LYS A 7 -2.52 -13.14 -2.40
N SER A 8 -2.28 -14.02 -1.43
CA SER A 8 -3.31 -14.41 -0.48
C SER A 8 -3.66 -13.23 0.44
N PRO A 9 -4.85 -13.22 1.08
CA PRO A 9 -5.15 -12.20 2.08
C PRO A 9 -4.12 -12.10 3.21
N ASP A 10 -3.49 -13.21 3.56
CA ASP A 10 -2.42 -13.24 4.56
C ASP A 10 -1.13 -12.58 4.05
N ASP A 11 -0.80 -12.75 2.77
CA ASP A 11 0.33 -12.04 2.16
C ASP A 11 0.06 -10.53 2.09
N ILE A 12 -1.16 -10.12 1.71
CA ILE A 12 -1.54 -8.70 1.65
C ILE A 12 -1.46 -8.08 3.06
N LYS A 13 -1.99 -8.76 4.09
CA LYS A 13 -1.86 -8.34 5.49
C LYS A 13 -0.40 -8.27 5.95
N ARG A 14 0.45 -9.19 5.49
CA ARG A 14 1.88 -9.15 5.80
C ARG A 14 2.53 -7.91 5.20
N VAL A 15 2.22 -7.59 3.94
CA VAL A 15 2.74 -6.39 3.27
C VAL A 15 2.26 -5.13 3.97
N PHE A 16 0.97 -5.06 4.32
CA PHE A 16 0.42 -3.95 5.10
C PHE A 16 1.25 -3.69 6.36
N ARG A 17 1.53 -4.73 7.16
CA ARG A 17 2.34 -4.63 8.38
C ARG A 17 3.81 -4.29 8.16
N ILE A 18 4.34 -4.50 6.95
CA ILE A 18 5.70 -4.09 6.59
C ILE A 18 5.73 -2.59 6.29
N LEU A 19 4.64 -2.06 5.74
CA LEU A 19 4.50 -0.65 5.36
C LEU A 19 4.12 0.24 6.54
N ASP A 20 3.19 -0.21 7.38
CA ASP A 20 2.77 0.40 8.65
C ASP A 20 3.92 0.29 9.68
N LYS A 21 4.90 1.18 9.55
CA LYS A 21 6.16 1.17 10.31
C LYS A 21 5.94 1.63 11.74
N ASP A 22 5.03 2.59 11.92
CA ASP A 22 4.71 3.15 13.23
C ASP A 22 3.66 2.34 13.99
N LYS A 23 2.98 1.40 13.31
CA LYS A 23 1.93 0.52 13.84
C LYS A 23 0.67 1.29 14.22
N SER A 24 0.36 2.35 13.48
CA SER A 24 -0.87 3.12 13.61
C SER A 24 -2.11 2.30 13.22
N GLY A 25 -1.92 1.23 12.44
CA GLY A 25 -3.01 0.47 11.82
C GLY A 25 -3.51 1.08 10.52
N PHE A 26 -2.78 2.06 9.97
CA PHE A 26 -3.04 2.72 8.70
C PHE A 26 -1.73 2.84 7.91
N ILE A 27 -1.83 3.12 6.61
CA ILE A 27 -0.68 3.50 5.78
C ILE A 27 -0.80 4.98 5.45
N GLU A 28 0.16 5.77 5.89
CA GLU A 28 0.24 7.22 5.63
C GLU A 28 0.98 7.52 4.31
N GLU A 29 0.94 8.78 3.82
CA GLU A 29 1.58 9.16 2.54
C GLU A 29 3.08 8.83 2.53
N GLU A 30 3.75 9.08 3.65
CA GLU A 30 5.16 8.81 3.88
C GLU A 30 5.48 7.31 3.79
N GLU A 31 4.57 6.45 4.25
CA GLU A 31 4.72 5.00 4.26
C GLU A 31 4.36 4.37 2.92
N LEU A 32 3.33 4.91 2.26
CA LEU A 32 2.87 4.46 0.95
C LEU A 32 3.95 4.62 -0.12
N GLY A 33 4.85 5.58 0.04
CA GLY A 33 6.02 5.75 -0.82
C GLY A 33 6.89 4.48 -0.94
N PHE A 34 6.85 3.60 0.07
CA PHE A 34 7.61 2.36 0.13
C PHE A 34 6.80 1.13 -0.29
N ILE A 35 5.58 1.28 -0.80
CA ILE A 35 4.66 0.16 -1.09
C ILE A 35 5.29 -0.98 -1.89
N LEU A 36 6.12 -0.64 -2.90
CA LEU A 36 6.77 -1.64 -3.74
C LEU A 36 7.78 -2.52 -2.97
N GLN A 37 8.45 -1.96 -1.96
CA GLN A 37 9.39 -2.67 -1.11
C GLN A 37 8.72 -3.72 -0.23
N GLY A 38 7.46 -3.49 0.13
CA GLY A 38 6.64 -4.49 0.82
C GLY A 38 6.46 -5.78 0.01
N PHE A 39 6.47 -5.69 -1.32
CA PHE A 39 6.35 -6.85 -2.23
C PHE A 39 7.69 -7.40 -2.72
N TYR A 40 8.66 -6.52 -2.97
CA TYR A 40 9.98 -6.84 -3.48
C TYR A 40 11.02 -6.00 -2.73
N PRO A 41 11.85 -6.58 -1.85
CA PRO A 41 12.74 -5.82 -0.96
C PRO A 41 13.65 -4.81 -1.67
N ASP A 42 14.07 -5.11 -2.91
CA ASP A 42 14.99 -4.26 -3.70
C ASP A 42 14.26 -3.30 -4.66
N ALA A 43 12.93 -3.15 -4.53
CA ALA A 43 12.18 -2.21 -5.36
C ALA A 43 12.49 -0.75 -4.99
N ARG A 44 12.43 0.12 -6.00
CA ARG A 44 12.53 1.56 -5.80
C ARG A 44 11.35 2.10 -4.98
N ASP A 45 11.58 3.24 -4.35
CA ASP A 45 10.51 4.06 -3.80
C ASP A 45 9.64 4.65 -4.92
N LEU A 46 8.40 4.96 -4.59
CA LEU A 46 7.55 5.79 -5.42
C LEU A 46 8.02 7.25 -5.37
N SER A 47 7.90 7.93 -6.50
CA SER A 47 8.03 9.39 -6.51
C SER A 47 6.83 10.03 -5.83
N VAL A 48 6.97 11.26 -5.31
CA VAL A 48 5.88 12.03 -4.69
C VAL A 48 4.61 12.05 -5.55
N LYS A 49 4.76 12.17 -6.87
CA LYS A 49 3.62 12.16 -7.79
C LYS A 49 2.92 10.79 -7.83
N GLU A 50 3.68 9.71 -7.87
CA GLU A 50 3.14 8.35 -7.86
C GLU A 50 2.47 8.03 -6.52
N THR A 51 3.10 8.39 -5.41
CA THR A 51 2.53 8.23 -4.07
C THR A 51 1.20 8.95 -3.96
N LYS A 52 1.10 10.22 -4.39
CA LYS A 52 -0.16 10.97 -4.36
C LYS A 52 -1.24 10.34 -5.24
N MET A 53 -0.90 9.92 -6.45
CA MET A 53 -1.86 9.24 -7.33
C MET A 53 -2.38 7.95 -6.70
N LEU A 54 -1.50 7.19 -6.03
CA LEU A 54 -1.87 5.96 -5.36
C LEU A 54 -2.68 6.20 -4.09
N MET A 55 -2.34 7.24 -3.32
CA MET A 55 -3.08 7.67 -2.14
C MET A 55 -4.51 8.02 -2.52
N THR A 56 -4.71 8.87 -3.55
CA THR A 56 -6.05 9.22 -4.04
C THR A 56 -6.83 8.02 -4.57
N ALA A 57 -6.15 6.97 -5.05
CA ALA A 57 -6.81 5.75 -5.51
C ALA A 57 -7.17 4.79 -4.36
N GLY A 58 -6.40 4.79 -3.27
CA GLY A 58 -6.56 3.89 -2.13
C GLY A 58 -7.40 4.46 -0.98
N ASP A 59 -7.27 5.75 -0.68
CA ASP A 59 -8.05 6.46 0.36
C ASP A 59 -9.46 6.73 -0.17
N THR A 60 -10.35 5.75 0.02
CA THR A 60 -11.72 5.80 -0.50
C THR A 60 -12.66 6.58 0.41
N ASN A 61 -12.31 6.70 1.69
CA ASN A 61 -13.10 7.38 2.69
C ASN A 61 -12.70 8.87 2.87
N GLY A 62 -11.51 9.27 2.41
CA GLY A 62 -11.00 10.64 2.38
C GLY A 62 -10.38 11.13 3.70
N ASP A 63 -9.90 10.23 4.56
CA ASP A 63 -9.28 10.57 5.84
C ASP A 63 -7.76 10.80 5.75
N GLY A 64 -7.19 10.70 4.56
CA GLY A 64 -5.80 11.00 4.26
C GLY A 64 -4.83 9.84 4.54
N LYS A 65 -5.36 8.65 4.79
CA LYS A 65 -4.60 7.43 5.09
C LYS A 65 -5.33 6.23 4.50
N ILE A 66 -4.67 5.09 4.45
CA ILE A 66 -5.23 3.86 3.87
C ILE A 66 -5.37 2.82 4.98
N ASP A 67 -6.59 2.37 5.24
CA ASP A 67 -6.83 1.26 6.16
C ASP A 67 -6.57 -0.11 5.51
N VAL A 68 -6.69 -1.19 6.28
CA VAL A 68 -6.39 -2.56 5.80
C VAL A 68 -7.35 -3.02 4.68
N ASP A 69 -8.61 -2.61 4.72
CA ASP A 69 -9.64 -3.01 3.76
C ASP A 69 -9.49 -2.21 2.45
N GLU A 70 -9.16 -0.92 2.57
CA GLU A 70 -8.78 -0.04 1.47
C GLU A 70 -7.51 -0.53 0.78
N PHE A 71 -6.47 -0.90 1.55
CA PHE A 71 -5.24 -1.47 1.01
C PHE A 71 -5.51 -2.79 0.28
N PHE A 72 -6.37 -3.64 0.83
CA PHE A 72 -6.76 -4.89 0.18
C PHE A 72 -7.42 -4.63 -1.17
N SER A 73 -8.35 -3.67 -1.23
CA SER A 73 -9.04 -3.29 -2.46
C SER A 73 -8.07 -2.73 -3.50
N LEU A 74 -7.18 -1.82 -3.09
CA LEU A 74 -6.14 -1.22 -3.93
C LEU A 74 -5.21 -2.27 -4.59
N VAL A 75 -4.78 -3.27 -3.80
CA VAL A 75 -3.85 -4.30 -4.26
C VAL A 75 -4.55 -5.42 -5.04
N ALA A 76 -5.80 -5.76 -4.69
CA ALA A 76 -6.56 -6.83 -5.33
C ALA A 76 -7.11 -6.44 -6.70
N GLU A 77 -7.43 -5.16 -6.93
CA GLU A 77 -7.95 -4.67 -8.22
C GLU A 77 -6.86 -4.44 -9.30
N SER A 78 -5.58 -4.45 -8.91
CA SER A 78 -4.41 -4.09 -9.76
C SER A 78 -3.81 -5.24 -10.57
#